data_AF-A0A662J6V7-F1
#
_entry.id   AF-A0A662J6V7-F1
#
_cell.length_a   1.000
_cell.length_b   1.000
_cell.length_c   1.000
_cell.angle_alpha   90.00
_cell.angle_beta   90.00
_cell.angle_gamma   90.00
#
_symmetry.space_group_name_H-M   'P 1'
#
loop_
_entity.id
_entity.type
_entity.pdbx_description
1 polymer ?
#
loop_
_entity_poly.entity_id
_entity_poly.type
_entity_poly.pdbx_seq_one_letter_code
_entity_poly.pdbx_strand_id
1 'polypeptide(L)'
;TLNLPRIAYRARGDDDRLFEEARRLMDLAVEIFKVKKRWMDLAVKAGRLPFAVQRPRDPRTGRRGPPAVDLDSLVYTIGVVGGNEMAQWHTGYQLHESPEAVKLLVKLLLEMRKYKVELEQRTGLRLAIARTPAESCAQRLAVADLISPEFRDMAVKVVKGDLERAKELLAEGVRDVPVYYTNGTHVYVGAQIPLTERISIEQKFWPILSGGNIFHIWLGEAYPDPEALFKLTKRIATQTHIGYFAYTKDLTICQQCFEVSAGINDVCPSCGSPNVKYWSRVTGYYQEVSGWNEAKKQELKERYRTRISV
;
A
#
# COMPACT_ATOMS: atom_id res chain seq x y z
N THR A 1 4.73 -10.17 2.01
CA THR A 1 3.94 -9.15 2.70
C THR A 1 3.22 -9.78 3.86
N LEU A 2 3.31 -9.15 5.04
CA LEU A 2 2.68 -9.62 6.27
C LEU A 2 1.28 -9.03 6.40
N ASN A 3 0.35 -9.87 6.85
CA ASN A 3 -1.05 -9.54 7.11
C ASN A 3 -1.18 -9.07 8.56
N LEU A 4 -1.04 -7.77 8.82
CA LEU A 4 -1.03 -7.25 10.19
C LEU A 4 -2.33 -7.54 10.95
N PRO A 5 -3.54 -7.45 10.34
CA PRO A 5 -4.78 -7.83 11.01
C PRO A 5 -4.73 -9.26 11.55
N ARG A 6 -4.25 -10.23 10.76
CA ARG A 6 -4.13 -11.63 11.21
C ARG A 6 -3.13 -11.82 12.34
N ILE A 7 -2.06 -11.02 12.40
CA ILE A 7 -1.14 -11.00 13.55
C ILE A 7 -1.91 -10.58 14.81
N ALA A 8 -2.71 -9.51 14.71
CA ALA A 8 -3.51 -9.02 15.84
C ALA A 8 -4.62 -10.01 16.26
N TYR A 9 -5.25 -10.71 15.31
CA TYR A 9 -6.22 -11.78 15.61
C TYR A 9 -5.60 -12.87 16.49
N ARG A 10 -4.36 -13.28 16.17
CA ARG A 10 -3.62 -14.29 16.93
C ARG A 10 -3.11 -13.78 18.27
N ALA A 11 -2.79 -12.50 18.35
CA ALA A 11 -2.33 -11.85 19.57
C ALA A 11 -3.41 -11.75 20.65
N ARG A 12 -4.70 -11.70 20.26
CA ARG A 12 -5.85 -11.63 21.20
C ARG A 12 -5.73 -10.49 22.23
N GLY A 13 -5.21 -9.34 21.80
CA GLY A 13 -5.04 -8.15 22.64
C GLY A 13 -3.75 -8.13 23.48
N ASP A 14 -2.87 -9.12 23.32
CA ASP A 14 -1.58 -9.19 24.01
C ASP A 14 -0.45 -8.61 23.14
N ASP A 15 0.20 -7.54 23.60
CA ASP A 15 1.28 -6.84 22.88
C ASP A 15 2.50 -7.74 22.64
N ASP A 16 2.88 -8.59 23.60
CA ASP A 16 4.05 -9.46 23.48
C ASP A 16 3.80 -10.54 22.42
N ARG A 17 2.60 -11.14 22.41
CA ARG A 17 2.19 -12.09 21.37
C ARG A 17 2.12 -11.44 19.99
N LEU A 18 1.71 -10.18 19.91
CA LEU A 18 1.71 -9.41 18.66
C LEU A 18 3.13 -9.32 18.08
N PHE A 19 4.12 -9.00 18.93
CA PHE A 19 5.52 -8.89 18.51
C PHE A 19 6.13 -10.25 18.16
N GLU A 20 5.85 -11.29 18.94
CA GLU A 20 6.28 -12.66 18.66
C GLU A 20 5.77 -13.17 17.30
N GLU A 21 4.48 -12.98 17.03
CA GLU A 21 3.88 -13.43 15.77
C GLU A 21 4.43 -12.65 14.56
N ALA A 22 4.74 -11.37 14.73
CA ALA A 22 5.42 -10.59 13.71
C ALA A 22 6.84 -11.11 13.44
N ARG A 23 7.64 -11.40 14.48
CA ARG A 23 8.98 -12.00 14.33
C ARG A 23 8.92 -13.34 13.62
N ARG A 24 8.00 -14.22 14.03
CA ARG A 24 7.78 -15.53 13.41
C ARG A 24 7.48 -15.42 11.92
N LEU A 25 6.66 -14.45 11.51
CA LEU A 25 6.37 -14.20 10.10
C LEU A 25 7.55 -13.57 9.34
N MET A 26 8.38 -12.76 10.00
CA MET A 26 9.61 -12.25 9.40
C MET A 26 10.64 -13.36 9.16
N ASP A 27 10.78 -14.31 10.09
CA ASP A 27 11.60 -15.51 9.89
C ASP A 27 11.12 -16.31 8.67
N LEU A 28 9.81 -16.54 8.58
CA LEU A 28 9.22 -17.23 7.43
C LEU A 28 9.47 -16.47 6.11
N ALA A 29 9.39 -15.14 6.12
CA ALA A 29 9.70 -14.33 4.94
C ALA A 29 11.16 -14.51 4.50
N VAL A 30 12.10 -14.54 5.44
CA VAL A 30 13.52 -14.79 5.19
C VAL A 30 13.75 -16.17 4.57
N GLU A 31 13.08 -17.22 5.06
CA GLU A 31 13.18 -18.56 4.45
C GLU A 31 12.64 -18.57 3.01
N ILE A 32 11.53 -17.89 2.74
CA ILE A 32 11.00 -17.71 1.37
C ILE A 32 12.01 -16.95 0.49
N PHE A 33 12.68 -15.92 1.01
CA PHE A 33 13.71 -15.20 0.28
C PHE A 33 14.91 -16.08 -0.08
N LYS A 34 15.36 -16.95 0.83
CA LYS A 34 16.43 -17.92 0.54
C LYS A 34 16.02 -18.90 -0.56
N VAL A 35 14.78 -19.40 -0.55
CA VAL A 35 14.23 -20.25 -1.63
C VAL A 35 14.26 -19.50 -2.96
N LYS A 36 13.75 -18.26 -2.99
CA LYS A 36 13.74 -17.41 -4.19
C LYS A 36 15.15 -17.14 -4.71
N LYS A 37 16.10 -16.80 -3.83
CA LYS A 37 17.50 -16.56 -4.20
C LYS A 37 18.11 -17.79 -4.88
N ARG A 38 17.97 -18.98 -4.28
CA ARG A 38 18.44 -20.24 -4.88
C ARG A 38 17.85 -20.47 -6.28
N TRP A 39 16.56 -20.19 -6.46
CA TRP A 39 15.91 -20.33 -7.77
C TRP A 39 16.44 -19.32 -8.80
N MET A 40 16.66 -18.06 -8.39
CA MET A 40 17.28 -17.04 -9.24
C MET A 40 18.70 -17.43 -9.65
N ASP A 41 19.52 -17.94 -8.72
CA ASP A 41 20.88 -18.40 -9.00
C ASP A 41 20.90 -19.54 -10.04
N LEU A 42 19.96 -20.49 -9.94
CA LEU A 42 19.79 -21.55 -10.94
C LEU A 42 19.38 -20.99 -12.31
N ALA A 43 18.47 -20.02 -12.34
CA ALA A 43 18.03 -19.37 -13.58
C ALA A 43 19.18 -18.60 -14.26
N VAL A 44 20.04 -17.93 -13.49
CA VAL A 44 21.26 -17.28 -14.01
C VAL A 44 22.20 -18.32 -14.59
N LYS A 45 22.51 -19.39 -13.84
CA LYS A 45 23.42 -20.46 -14.30
C LYS A 45 22.92 -21.14 -15.58
N ALA A 46 21.60 -21.31 -15.71
CA ALA A 46 20.97 -21.87 -16.89
C ALA A 46 20.80 -20.88 -18.06
N GLY A 47 21.34 -19.66 -17.97
CA GLY A 47 21.24 -18.65 -19.02
C GLY A 47 19.82 -18.11 -19.25
N ARG A 48 18.92 -18.26 -18.27
CA ARG A 48 17.49 -17.90 -18.38
C ARG A 48 17.18 -16.45 -18.02
N LEU A 49 18.18 -15.69 -17.58
CA LEU A 49 18.05 -14.26 -17.24
C LEU A 49 19.00 -13.37 -18.06
N PRO A 50 19.07 -13.53 -19.39
CA PRO A 50 20.10 -12.91 -20.21
C PRO A 50 20.09 -11.38 -20.14
N PHE A 51 18.93 -10.74 -20.07
CA PHE A 51 18.82 -9.28 -19.96
C PHE A 51 19.28 -8.73 -18.61
N ALA A 52 19.07 -9.46 -17.51
CA ALA A 52 19.48 -9.00 -16.19
C ALA A 52 21.01 -9.09 -16.02
N VAL A 53 21.62 -10.14 -16.57
CA VAL A 53 23.06 -10.36 -16.48
C VAL A 53 23.84 -9.83 -17.70
N GLN A 54 23.15 -9.16 -18.64
CA GLN A 54 23.79 -8.60 -19.82
C GLN A 54 24.84 -7.57 -19.39
N ARG A 55 25.99 -7.62 -20.05
CA ARG A 55 27.07 -6.65 -19.84
C ARG A 55 27.21 -5.81 -21.11
N PRO A 56 26.79 -4.54 -21.11
CA PRO A 56 26.88 -3.68 -22.27
C PRO A 56 28.35 -3.52 -22.67
N ARG A 57 28.62 -3.50 -23.98
CA ARG A 57 29.96 -3.30 -24.53
C ARG A 57 30.12 -1.84 -24.88
N ASP A 58 31.18 -1.22 -24.38
CA ASP A 58 31.58 0.13 -24.79
C ASP A 58 31.94 0.12 -26.29
N PRO A 59 31.28 0.93 -27.13
CA PRO A 59 31.52 0.94 -28.58
C PRO A 59 32.88 1.54 -28.97
N ARG A 60 33.52 2.33 -28.09
CA ARG A 60 34.83 2.95 -28.34
C ARG A 60 35.97 2.07 -27.87
N THR A 61 35.86 1.51 -26.67
CA THR A 61 36.94 0.73 -26.04
C THR A 61 36.77 -0.79 -26.21
N GLY A 62 35.58 -1.25 -26.61
CA GLY A 62 35.24 -2.66 -26.71
C GLY A 62 35.13 -3.40 -25.37
N ARG A 63 35.33 -2.71 -24.24
CA ARG A 63 35.28 -3.31 -22.89
C ARG A 63 33.83 -3.53 -22.46
N ARG A 64 33.59 -4.60 -21.69
CA ARG A 64 32.27 -4.88 -21.11
C ARG A 64 32.11 -4.14 -19.78
N GLY A 65 30.97 -3.47 -19.60
CA GLY A 65 30.56 -2.88 -18.33
C GLY A 65 30.07 -3.91 -17.31
N PRO A 66 29.65 -3.46 -16.11
CA PRO A 66 28.97 -4.31 -15.13
C PRO A 66 27.66 -4.89 -15.69
N PRO A 67 27.11 -5.95 -15.08
CA PRO A 67 25.78 -6.44 -15.47
C PRO A 67 24.72 -5.35 -15.28
N ALA A 68 23.65 -5.40 -16.08
CA ALA A 68 22.53 -4.46 -15.95
C ALA A 68 21.88 -4.52 -14.55
N VAL A 69 21.89 -5.69 -13.91
CA VAL A 69 21.45 -5.89 -12.53
C VAL A 69 22.56 -6.56 -11.75
N ASP A 70 23.01 -5.91 -10.68
CA ASP A 70 23.82 -6.54 -9.65
C ASP A 70 22.87 -7.28 -8.68
N LEU A 71 22.76 -8.60 -8.87
CA LEU A 71 21.85 -9.45 -8.09
C LEU A 71 22.26 -9.53 -6.61
N ASP A 72 23.56 -9.37 -6.31
CA ASP A 72 24.04 -9.35 -4.94
C ASP A 72 23.70 -8.03 -4.25
N SER A 73 23.58 -6.93 -5.02
CA SER A 73 23.13 -5.61 -4.57
C SER A 73 21.68 -5.54 -4.07
N LEU A 74 20.85 -6.52 -4.44
CA LEU A 74 19.41 -6.46 -4.23
C LEU A 74 19.02 -6.49 -2.74
N VAL A 75 17.95 -5.75 -2.43
CA VAL A 75 17.35 -5.69 -1.10
C VAL A 75 16.06 -6.49 -1.09
N TYR A 76 15.89 -7.33 -0.07
CA TYR A 76 14.70 -8.15 0.12
C TYR A 76 13.67 -7.41 0.98
N THR A 77 12.48 -7.21 0.42
CA THR A 77 11.48 -6.35 1.04
C THR A 77 10.39 -7.14 1.76
N ILE A 78 10.28 -6.91 3.07
CA ILE A 78 9.15 -7.36 3.90
C ILE A 78 8.10 -6.25 3.91
N GLY A 79 7.07 -6.44 3.09
CA GLY A 79 5.92 -5.54 3.06
C GLY A 79 4.95 -5.75 4.23
N VAL A 80 4.20 -4.71 4.61
CA VAL A 80 3.06 -4.80 5.54
C VAL A 80 1.77 -4.29 4.90
N VAL A 81 0.62 -4.82 5.34
CA VAL A 81 -0.74 -4.43 4.95
C VAL A 81 -1.68 -4.50 6.15
N GLY A 82 -2.64 -3.58 6.23
CA GLY A 82 -3.72 -3.59 7.22
C GLY A 82 -3.33 -3.06 8.59
N GLY A 83 -2.40 -2.10 8.67
CA GLY A 83 -1.99 -1.48 9.93
C GLY A 83 -3.15 -0.78 10.65
N ASN A 84 -4.09 -0.19 9.89
CA ASN A 84 -5.30 0.40 10.47
C ASN A 84 -6.20 -0.66 11.10
N GLU A 85 -6.48 -1.76 10.40
CA GLU A 85 -7.37 -2.82 10.91
C GLU A 85 -6.73 -3.65 12.01
N MET A 86 -5.40 -3.82 11.98
CA MET A 86 -4.62 -4.37 13.08
C MET A 86 -4.79 -3.52 14.35
N ALA A 87 -4.61 -2.20 14.24
CA ALA A 87 -4.75 -1.30 15.38
C ALA A 87 -6.20 -1.31 15.88
N GLN A 88 -7.17 -1.22 14.97
CA GLN A 88 -8.59 -1.26 15.31
C GLN A 88 -8.98 -2.54 16.05
N TRP A 89 -8.49 -3.70 15.59
CA TRP A 89 -8.76 -4.97 16.28
C TRP A 89 -8.15 -5.00 17.68
N HIS A 90 -6.91 -4.55 17.82
CA HIS A 90 -6.14 -4.72 19.05
C HIS A 90 -6.46 -3.67 20.13
N THR A 91 -6.77 -2.44 19.73
CA THR A 91 -7.06 -1.33 20.67
C THR A 91 -8.53 -0.94 20.71
N GLY A 92 -9.33 -1.38 19.74
CA GLY A 92 -10.71 -0.91 19.53
C GLY A 92 -10.80 0.37 18.68
N TYR A 93 -9.68 0.99 18.30
CA TYR A 93 -9.67 2.27 17.59
C TYR A 93 -8.85 2.22 16.29
N GLN A 94 -9.38 2.87 15.25
CA GLN A 94 -8.64 3.16 14.02
C GLN A 94 -7.55 4.20 14.27
N LEU A 95 -6.63 4.33 13.32
CA LEU A 95 -5.48 5.25 13.45
C LEU A 95 -5.86 6.73 13.62
N HIS A 96 -7.03 7.12 13.13
CA HIS A 96 -7.54 8.48 13.21
C HIS A 96 -8.51 8.71 14.39
N GLU A 97 -8.80 7.67 15.17
CA GLU A 97 -9.76 7.74 16.27
C GLU A 97 -9.06 7.88 17.63
N SER A 98 -7.83 7.38 17.78
CA SER A 98 -7.10 7.44 19.04
C SER A 98 -5.58 7.43 18.84
N PRO A 99 -4.81 8.23 19.61
CA PRO A 99 -3.35 8.15 19.65
C PRO A 99 -2.81 6.78 20.06
N GLU A 100 -3.56 6.00 20.84
CA GLU A 100 -3.19 4.65 21.30
C GLU A 100 -3.06 3.68 20.12
N ALA A 101 -3.97 3.77 19.14
CA ALA A 101 -3.89 2.98 17.90
C ALA A 101 -2.60 3.28 17.12
N VAL A 102 -2.23 4.56 17.03
CA VAL A 102 -1.00 4.99 16.37
C VAL A 102 0.24 4.52 17.15
N LYS A 103 0.24 4.66 18.48
CA LYS A 103 1.32 4.21 19.36
C LYS A 103 1.58 2.72 19.20
N LEU A 104 0.53 1.89 19.16
CA LEU A 104 0.65 0.44 18.98
C LEU A 104 1.30 0.10 17.64
N LEU A 105 0.83 0.68 16.54
CA LEU A 105 1.41 0.43 15.21
C LEU A 105 2.88 0.89 15.15
N VAL A 106 3.22 2.04 15.74
CA VAL A 106 4.62 2.49 15.85
C VAL A 106 5.46 1.50 16.64
N LYS A 107 5.00 1.02 17.80
CA LYS A 107 5.71 0.01 18.61
C LYS A 107 6.00 -1.24 17.79
N LEU A 108 4.99 -1.80 17.12
CA LEU A 108 5.16 -2.99 16.27
C LEU A 108 6.22 -2.76 15.19
N LEU A 109 6.14 -1.65 14.46
CA LEU A 109 7.09 -1.36 13.38
C LEU A 109 8.52 -1.13 13.89
N LEU A 110 8.69 -0.55 15.08
CA LEU A 110 10.00 -0.41 15.72
C LEU A 110 10.57 -1.77 16.15
N GLU A 111 9.75 -2.65 16.72
CA GLU A 111 10.16 -4.02 17.05
C GLU A 111 10.53 -4.81 15.81
N MET A 112 9.74 -4.72 14.74
CA MET A 112 10.09 -5.30 13.44
C MET A 112 11.40 -4.73 12.91
N ARG A 113 11.66 -3.42 13.06
CA ARG A 113 12.91 -2.80 12.61
C ARG A 113 14.12 -3.29 13.41
N LYS A 114 14.00 -3.44 14.72
CA LYS A 114 15.05 -4.02 15.57
C LYS A 114 15.34 -5.46 15.14
N TYR A 115 14.30 -6.28 15.04
CA TYR A 115 14.45 -7.69 14.64
C TYR A 115 15.00 -7.85 13.22
N LYS A 116 14.65 -6.93 12.31
CA LYS A 116 15.23 -6.87 10.96
C LYS A 116 16.75 -6.75 11.01
N VAL A 117 17.33 -5.94 11.90
CA VAL A 117 18.80 -5.84 12.04
C VAL A 117 19.41 -7.18 12.49
N GLU A 118 18.79 -7.87 13.44
CA GLU A 118 19.23 -9.19 13.88
C GLU A 118 19.17 -10.22 12.73
N LEU A 119 18.11 -10.19 11.91
CA LEU A 119 17.99 -11.05 10.74
C LEU A 119 19.06 -10.76 9.69
N GLU A 120 19.39 -9.49 9.45
CA GLU A 120 20.47 -9.11 8.53
C GLU A 120 21.82 -9.65 9.01
N GLN A 121 22.12 -9.51 10.31
CA GLN A 121 23.34 -10.05 10.92
C GLN A 121 23.42 -11.57 10.83
N ARG A 122 22.31 -12.27 11.13
CA ARG A 122 22.24 -13.74 11.14
C ARG A 122 22.27 -14.36 9.74
N THR A 123 21.73 -13.67 8.73
CA THR A 123 21.52 -14.26 7.41
C THR A 123 22.36 -13.67 6.29
N GLY A 124 22.97 -12.50 6.51
CA GLY A 124 23.70 -11.75 5.49
C GLY A 124 22.81 -11.17 4.38
N LEU A 125 21.49 -11.34 4.46
CA LEU A 125 20.56 -10.72 3.51
C LEU A 125 20.37 -9.26 3.86
N ARG A 126 20.33 -8.38 2.86
CA ARG A 126 19.85 -7.00 3.03
C ARG A 126 18.34 -6.99 3.04
N LEU A 127 17.74 -6.46 4.10
CA LEU A 127 16.31 -6.42 4.29
C LEU A 127 15.79 -4.97 4.26
N ALA A 128 14.54 -4.79 3.88
CA ALA A 128 13.82 -3.54 4.06
C ALA A 128 12.39 -3.82 4.51
N ILE A 129 11.85 -2.95 5.37
CA ILE A 129 10.44 -2.98 5.73
C ILE A 129 9.75 -1.90 4.91
N ALA A 130 8.68 -2.26 4.20
CA ALA A 130 8.03 -1.38 3.24
C ALA A 130 6.53 -1.31 3.42
N ARG A 131 5.98 -0.19 2.96
CA ARG A 131 4.57 -0.11 2.61
C ARG A 131 4.40 -0.63 1.19
N THR A 132 3.87 -1.85 1.04
CA THR A 132 3.67 -2.42 -0.30
C THR A 132 2.60 -1.61 -1.04
N PRO A 133 2.63 -1.47 -2.37
CA PRO A 133 1.50 -0.90 -3.11
C PRO A 133 0.19 -1.68 -2.88
N ALA A 134 0.29 -2.99 -2.66
CA ALA A 134 -0.80 -3.90 -2.24
C ALA A 134 -2.08 -3.86 -3.08
N GLU A 135 -1.99 -3.53 -4.38
CA GLU A 135 -3.13 -3.45 -5.31
C GLU A 135 -4.06 -4.66 -5.24
N SER A 136 -3.50 -5.86 -5.38
CA SER A 136 -4.22 -7.12 -5.21
C SER A 136 -4.07 -7.71 -3.80
N CYS A 137 -2.98 -7.38 -3.11
CA CYS A 137 -2.65 -8.01 -1.84
C CYS A 137 -3.61 -7.59 -0.71
N ALA A 138 -4.10 -6.35 -0.71
CA ALA A 138 -5.05 -5.83 0.28
C ALA A 138 -6.34 -6.64 0.30
N GLN A 139 -6.97 -6.82 -0.87
CA GLN A 139 -8.18 -7.62 -1.02
C GLN A 139 -7.92 -9.10 -0.74
N ARG A 140 -6.85 -9.67 -1.32
CA ARG A 140 -6.55 -11.09 -1.17
C ARG A 140 -6.39 -11.51 0.30
N LEU A 141 -5.76 -10.67 1.11
CA LEU A 141 -5.60 -10.94 2.54
C LEU A 141 -6.93 -10.82 3.29
N ALA A 142 -7.73 -9.77 3.04
CA ALA A 142 -9.06 -9.61 3.64
C ALA A 142 -9.99 -10.79 3.28
N VAL A 143 -10.02 -11.20 2.01
CA VAL A 143 -10.79 -12.36 1.54
C VAL A 143 -10.31 -13.64 2.20
N ALA A 144 -8.99 -13.85 2.30
CA ALA A 144 -8.42 -15.04 2.95
C ALA A 144 -8.75 -15.13 4.44
N ASP A 145 -8.95 -13.99 5.12
CA ASP A 145 -9.43 -13.94 6.50
C ASP A 145 -10.93 -14.17 6.59
N LEU A 146 -11.73 -13.56 5.71
CA LEU A 146 -13.19 -13.72 5.68
C LEU A 146 -13.65 -15.14 5.40
N ILE A 147 -12.91 -15.89 4.59
CA ILE A 147 -13.27 -17.28 4.23
C ILE A 147 -12.66 -18.31 5.19
N SER A 148 -11.76 -17.89 6.07
CA SER A 148 -11.11 -18.78 7.03
C SER A 148 -12.06 -19.03 8.20
N PRO A 149 -12.38 -20.28 8.54
CA PRO A 149 -13.17 -20.59 9.73
C PRO A 149 -12.54 -20.05 11.02
N GLU A 150 -11.20 -19.97 11.04
CA GLU A 150 -10.45 -19.46 12.19
C GLU A 150 -10.58 -17.94 12.32
N PHE A 151 -10.56 -17.17 11.22
CA PHE A 151 -10.43 -15.70 11.27
C PHE A 151 -11.69 -14.92 10.91
N ARG A 152 -12.70 -15.57 10.33
CA ARG A 152 -13.91 -14.92 9.78
C ARG A 152 -14.56 -13.93 10.77
N ASP A 153 -14.81 -14.36 12.00
CA ASP A 153 -15.54 -13.58 13.01
C ASP A 153 -14.78 -12.32 13.47
N MET A 154 -13.47 -12.31 13.29
CA MET A 154 -12.61 -11.17 13.58
C MET A 154 -12.49 -10.27 12.36
N ALA A 155 -12.35 -10.86 11.17
CA ALA A 155 -12.26 -10.14 9.91
C ALA A 155 -13.49 -9.28 9.65
N VAL A 156 -14.70 -9.83 9.81
CA VAL A 156 -15.97 -9.12 9.57
C VAL A 156 -16.13 -7.84 10.41
N LYS A 157 -15.38 -7.70 11.51
CA LYS A 157 -15.45 -6.54 12.41
C LYS A 157 -14.60 -5.35 11.96
N VAL A 158 -13.57 -5.58 11.14
CA VAL A 158 -12.57 -4.54 10.83
C VAL A 158 -12.31 -4.33 9.35
N VAL A 159 -12.62 -5.30 8.47
CA VAL A 159 -12.48 -5.11 7.01
C VAL A 159 -13.20 -3.85 6.54
N LYS A 160 -12.62 -3.17 5.55
CA LYS A 160 -13.23 -2.01 4.90
C LYS A 160 -13.93 -2.43 3.61
N GLY A 161 -14.77 -1.56 3.08
CA GLY A 161 -15.56 -1.83 1.90
C GLY A 161 -16.97 -2.33 2.19
N ASP A 162 -17.59 -2.90 1.16
CA ASP A 162 -18.95 -3.41 1.18
C ASP A 162 -18.95 -4.90 1.56
N LEU A 163 -19.07 -5.14 2.87
CA LEU A 163 -19.04 -6.50 3.43
C LEU A 163 -20.27 -7.32 3.03
N GLU A 164 -21.44 -6.70 2.92
CA GLU A 164 -22.66 -7.43 2.58
C GLU A 164 -22.58 -7.95 1.14
N ARG A 165 -22.22 -7.08 0.19
CA ARG A 165 -22.00 -7.50 -1.19
C ARG A 165 -20.87 -8.53 -1.31
N ALA A 166 -19.81 -8.37 -0.52
CA ALA A 166 -18.72 -9.34 -0.51
C ALA A 166 -19.16 -10.72 0.02
N LYS A 167 -20.02 -10.80 1.04
CA LYS A 167 -20.54 -12.08 1.55
C LYS A 167 -21.36 -12.82 0.49
N GLU A 168 -22.23 -12.11 -0.22
CA GLU A 168 -23.02 -12.67 -1.33
C GLU A 168 -22.10 -13.28 -2.40
N LEU A 169 -21.16 -12.47 -2.90
CA LEU A 169 -20.22 -12.89 -3.93
C LEU A 169 -19.30 -14.04 -3.47
N LEU A 170 -18.83 -14.02 -2.22
CA LEU A 170 -17.99 -15.09 -1.67
C LEU A 170 -18.76 -16.41 -1.54
N ALA A 171 -20.06 -16.37 -1.25
CA ALA A 171 -20.92 -17.55 -1.22
C ALA A 171 -21.10 -18.17 -2.61
N GLU A 172 -21.06 -17.35 -3.66
CA GLU A 172 -21.04 -17.77 -5.07
C GLU A 172 -19.64 -18.23 -5.54
N GLY A 173 -18.62 -18.18 -4.68
CA GLY A 173 -17.24 -18.56 -4.98
C GLY A 173 -16.41 -17.46 -5.65
N VAL A 174 -16.95 -16.26 -5.83
CA VAL A 174 -16.23 -15.10 -6.40
C VAL A 174 -15.23 -14.55 -5.39
N ARG A 175 -14.00 -14.29 -5.83
CA ARG A 175 -12.89 -13.81 -4.97
C ARG A 175 -12.53 -12.35 -5.17
N ASP A 176 -12.87 -11.78 -6.31
CA ASP A 176 -12.77 -10.35 -6.56
C ASP A 176 -14.04 -9.67 -6.03
N VAL A 177 -13.95 -9.14 -4.81
CA VAL A 177 -15.09 -8.64 -4.03
C VAL A 177 -14.78 -7.27 -3.41
N PRO A 178 -15.78 -6.43 -3.11
CA PRO A 178 -15.57 -5.03 -2.71
C PRO A 178 -15.13 -4.86 -1.25
N VAL A 179 -14.20 -5.69 -0.75
CA VAL A 179 -13.63 -5.60 0.61
C VAL A 179 -12.12 -5.58 0.59
N TYR A 180 -11.51 -4.88 1.55
CA TYR A 180 -10.07 -4.73 1.61
C TYR A 180 -9.56 -4.40 3.01
N TYR A 181 -8.26 -4.62 3.20
CA TYR A 181 -7.50 -4.01 4.28
C TYR A 181 -6.80 -2.74 3.80
N THR A 182 -6.72 -1.74 4.68
CA THR A 182 -6.08 -0.46 4.37
C THR A 182 -4.60 -0.68 4.03
N ASN A 183 -4.12 0.02 3.00
CA ASN A 183 -2.80 -0.24 2.47
C ASN A 183 -1.68 0.10 3.46
N GLY A 184 -0.87 -0.90 3.82
CA GLY A 184 0.21 -0.78 4.79
C GLY A 184 -0.16 -0.03 6.07
N THR A 185 0.39 1.17 6.24
CA THR A 185 0.22 2.02 7.44
C THR A 185 -0.59 3.28 7.15
N HIS A 186 -1.34 3.32 6.05
CA HIS A 186 -2.22 4.44 5.74
C HIS A 186 -3.31 4.58 6.80
N VAL A 187 -3.74 5.81 7.04
CA VAL A 187 -5.04 6.06 7.67
C VAL A 187 -6.14 5.58 6.71
N TYR A 188 -7.25 5.05 7.25
CA TYR A 188 -8.41 4.68 6.45
C TYR A 188 -8.76 5.77 5.41
N VAL A 189 -8.98 5.36 4.16
CA VAL A 189 -9.17 6.31 3.05
C VAL A 189 -10.44 7.16 3.22
N GLY A 190 -11.46 6.62 3.88
CA GLY A 190 -12.71 7.33 4.20
C GLY A 190 -12.70 8.11 5.51
N ALA A 191 -11.56 8.18 6.21
CA ALA A 191 -11.45 8.98 7.42
C ALA A 191 -11.64 10.48 7.10
N GLN A 192 -12.72 11.07 7.62
CA GLN A 192 -13.09 12.47 7.45
C GLN A 192 -12.36 13.38 8.45
N ILE A 193 -11.03 13.37 8.38
CA ILE A 193 -10.16 14.20 9.21
C ILE A 193 -9.47 15.29 8.37
N PRO A 194 -9.07 16.43 8.98
CA PRO A 194 -8.25 17.42 8.31
C PRO A 194 -6.97 16.83 7.71
N LEU A 195 -6.53 17.37 6.58
CA LEU A 195 -5.28 16.91 5.93
C LEU A 195 -4.07 17.06 6.85
N THR A 196 -4.03 18.12 7.65
CA THR A 196 -2.98 18.36 8.66
C THR A 196 -2.91 17.24 9.70
N GLU A 197 -4.06 16.73 10.14
CA GLU A 197 -4.13 15.61 11.07
C GLU A 197 -3.66 14.31 10.41
N ARG A 198 -4.10 14.02 9.17
CA ARG A 198 -3.63 12.87 8.40
C ARG A 198 -2.12 12.91 8.20
N ILE A 199 -1.55 14.07 7.85
CA ILE A 199 -0.11 14.30 7.78
C ILE A 199 0.54 14.01 9.14
N SER A 200 -0.04 14.51 10.24
CA SER A 200 0.48 14.31 11.59
C SER A 200 0.56 12.83 11.98
N ILE A 201 -0.42 12.01 11.57
CA ILE A 201 -0.46 10.58 11.86
C ILE A 201 0.55 9.85 10.97
N GLU A 202 0.42 10.00 9.65
CA GLU A 202 1.17 9.16 8.72
C GLU A 202 2.67 9.48 8.72
N GLN A 203 3.07 10.74 8.97
CA GLN A 203 4.49 11.10 9.02
C GLN A 203 5.29 10.28 10.04
N LYS A 204 4.64 9.78 11.11
CA LYS A 204 5.30 9.00 12.18
C LYS A 204 5.86 7.66 11.68
N PHE A 205 5.32 7.12 10.59
CA PHE A 205 5.77 5.83 10.03
C PHE A 205 6.95 5.97 9.07
N TRP A 206 7.17 7.17 8.52
CA TRP A 206 8.20 7.41 7.49
C TRP A 206 9.63 7.14 7.95
N PRO A 207 10.07 7.59 9.15
CA PRO A 207 11.42 7.29 9.61
C PRO A 207 11.65 5.79 9.86
N ILE A 208 10.59 4.99 9.99
CA ILE A 208 10.66 3.56 10.35
C ILE A 208 10.72 2.67 9.10
N LEU A 209 9.96 3.02 8.05
CA LEU A 209 9.83 2.24 6.82
C LEU A 209 10.88 2.66 5.79
N SER A 210 11.81 1.75 5.46
CA SER A 210 12.93 2.01 4.54
C SER A 210 12.72 1.51 3.11
N GLY A 211 11.67 0.73 2.84
CA GLY A 211 11.48 0.03 1.56
C GLY A 211 10.44 0.64 0.61
N GLY A 212 10.14 1.93 0.77
CA GLY A 212 9.17 2.67 -0.06
C GLY A 212 7.85 2.96 0.66
N ASN A 213 7.37 4.20 0.50
CA ASN A 213 6.18 4.74 1.15
C ASN A 213 5.64 5.90 0.27
N ILE A 214 4.32 6.12 0.18
CA ILE A 214 3.72 7.24 -0.58
C ILE A 214 2.56 7.88 0.18
N PHE A 215 2.60 9.17 0.45
CA PHE A 215 1.47 9.86 1.06
C PHE A 215 0.47 10.32 -0.01
N HIS A 216 -0.81 10.00 0.16
CA HIS A 216 -1.85 10.37 -0.80
C HIS A 216 -2.61 11.60 -0.34
N ILE A 217 -2.77 12.55 -1.26
CA ILE A 217 -3.63 13.72 -1.09
C ILE A 217 -4.68 13.64 -2.20
N TRP A 218 -5.89 13.23 -1.84
CA TRP A 218 -7.02 13.18 -2.76
C TRP A 218 -7.65 14.56 -2.85
N LEU A 219 -7.55 15.21 -4.02
CA LEU A 219 -8.06 16.56 -4.22
C LEU A 219 -9.58 16.52 -4.42
N GLY A 220 -10.30 17.35 -3.67
CA GLY A 220 -11.76 17.51 -3.79
C GLY A 220 -12.21 18.57 -4.78
N GLU A 221 -11.30 19.40 -5.27
CA GLU A 221 -11.57 20.48 -6.20
C GLU A 221 -11.05 20.18 -7.60
N ALA A 222 -11.77 20.66 -8.61
CA ALA A 222 -11.38 20.46 -10.00
C ALA A 222 -10.11 21.25 -10.38
N TYR A 223 -9.97 22.45 -9.82
CA TYR A 223 -8.91 23.39 -10.13
C TYR A 223 -8.36 23.97 -8.82
N PRO A 224 -7.44 23.27 -8.14
CA PRO A 224 -6.85 23.75 -6.89
C PRO A 224 -6.01 25.00 -7.13
N ASP A 225 -6.00 25.92 -6.15
CA ASP A 225 -5.16 27.11 -6.21
C ASP A 225 -3.66 26.73 -6.26
N PRO A 226 -2.92 27.10 -7.32
CA PRO A 226 -1.50 26.77 -7.44
C PRO A 226 -0.64 27.27 -6.27
N GLU A 227 -0.97 28.44 -5.71
CA GLU A 227 -0.23 29.01 -4.59
C GLU A 227 -0.48 28.23 -3.30
N ALA A 228 -1.74 27.85 -3.02
CA ALA A 228 -2.08 26.95 -1.92
C ALA A 228 -1.35 25.60 -2.03
N LEU A 229 -1.33 24.99 -3.22
CA LEU A 229 -0.59 23.75 -3.47
C LEU A 229 0.91 23.92 -3.26
N PHE A 230 1.49 25.03 -3.71
CA PHE A 230 2.92 25.30 -3.52
C PHE A 230 3.26 25.45 -2.03
N LYS A 231 2.48 26.22 -1.28
CA LYS A 231 2.65 26.38 0.19
C LYS A 231 2.53 25.05 0.92
N LEU A 232 1.53 24.23 0.58
CA LEU A 232 1.35 22.91 1.16
C LEU A 232 2.52 21.97 0.81
N THR A 233 2.97 21.97 -0.44
CA THR A 233 4.13 21.20 -0.91
C THR A 233 5.38 21.56 -0.12
N LYS A 234 5.66 22.88 0.03
CA LYS A 234 6.79 23.38 0.82
C LYS A 234 6.68 22.93 2.28
N ARG A 235 5.50 23.06 2.89
CA ARG A 235 5.25 22.63 4.27
C ARG A 235 5.50 21.14 4.47
N ILE A 236 4.98 20.28 3.59
CA ILE A 236 5.20 18.84 3.66
C ILE A 236 6.70 18.54 3.54
N ALA A 237 7.37 19.11 2.54
CA ALA A 237 8.76 18.83 2.24
C ALA A 237 9.74 19.33 3.32
N THR A 238 9.47 20.45 3.99
CA THR A 238 10.41 21.07 4.93
C THR A 238 10.05 20.92 6.40
N GLN A 239 8.80 20.57 6.73
CA GLN A 239 8.32 20.52 8.12
C GLN A 239 7.75 19.16 8.53
N THR A 240 7.90 18.12 7.70
CA THR A 240 7.42 16.77 8.02
C THR A 240 8.43 15.71 7.60
N HIS A 241 8.23 14.47 8.06
CA HIS A 241 9.03 13.32 7.62
C HIS A 241 8.54 12.66 6.33
N ILE A 242 7.53 13.22 5.66
CA ILE A 242 6.97 12.65 4.43
C ILE A 242 7.97 12.87 3.28
N GLY A 243 8.56 11.78 2.78
CA GLY A 243 9.58 11.83 1.71
C GLY A 243 9.04 11.68 0.29
N TYR A 244 7.82 11.18 0.12
CA TYR A 244 7.19 11.00 -1.20
C TYR A 244 5.67 11.12 -1.09
N PHE A 245 5.07 12.00 -1.88
CA PHE A 245 3.63 12.24 -1.85
C PHE A 245 3.09 12.57 -3.23
N ALA A 246 1.78 12.41 -3.41
CA ALA A 246 1.10 12.73 -4.64
C ALA A 246 -0.24 13.41 -4.38
N TYR A 247 -0.43 14.56 -5.03
CA TYR A 247 -1.75 15.10 -5.29
C TYR A 247 -2.42 14.24 -6.36
N THR A 248 -3.61 13.75 -6.06
CA THR A 248 -4.41 12.95 -6.99
C THR A 248 -5.68 13.69 -7.32
N LYS A 249 -5.90 13.88 -8.61
CA LYS A 249 -7.13 14.41 -9.19
C LYS A 249 -7.80 13.25 -9.91
N ASP A 250 -9.04 12.96 -9.55
CA ASP A 250 -9.82 12.01 -10.33
C ASP A 250 -10.22 12.65 -11.65
N LEU A 251 -10.23 11.87 -12.72
CA LEU A 251 -10.45 12.34 -14.08
C LEU A 251 -11.57 11.53 -14.74
N THR A 252 -12.38 12.22 -15.52
CA THR A 252 -13.39 11.64 -16.42
C THR A 252 -13.02 11.99 -17.86
N ILE A 253 -12.77 10.98 -18.68
CA ILE A 253 -12.40 11.09 -20.09
C ILE A 253 -13.60 10.70 -20.95
N CYS A 254 -14.16 11.67 -21.69
CA CYS A 254 -15.24 11.38 -22.63
C CYS A 254 -14.74 10.60 -23.84
N GLN A 255 -15.43 9.53 -24.23
CA GLN A 255 -15.07 8.73 -25.40
C GLN A 255 -15.69 9.26 -26.70
N GLN A 256 -16.50 10.33 -26.62
CA GLN A 256 -17.15 10.93 -27.78
C GLN A 256 -16.48 12.24 -28.23
N CYS A 257 -16.30 13.21 -27.32
CA CYS A 257 -15.63 14.48 -27.62
C CYS A 257 -14.18 14.56 -27.11
N PHE A 258 -13.67 13.50 -26.46
CA PHE A 258 -12.30 13.42 -25.91
C PHE A 258 -11.94 14.43 -24.82
N GLU A 259 -12.93 15.17 -24.30
CA GLU A 259 -12.74 16.09 -23.18
C GLU A 259 -12.27 15.34 -21.92
N VAL A 260 -11.28 15.92 -21.23
CA VAL A 260 -10.78 15.44 -19.93
C VAL A 260 -11.27 16.39 -18.84
N SER A 261 -12.28 15.94 -18.11
CA SER A 261 -12.88 16.68 -17.02
C SER A 261 -12.38 16.20 -15.66
N ALA A 262 -12.40 17.09 -14.67
CA ALA A 262 -12.08 16.76 -13.29
C ALA A 262 -13.24 16.01 -12.62
N GLY A 263 -12.91 15.15 -11.65
CA GLY A 263 -13.86 14.37 -10.89
C GLY A 263 -14.31 13.10 -11.61
N ILE A 264 -15.19 12.36 -10.94
CA ILE A 264 -15.89 11.19 -11.47
C ILE A 264 -17.30 11.67 -11.85
N ASN A 265 -17.53 11.90 -13.14
CA ASN A 265 -18.79 12.42 -13.67
C ASN A 265 -19.48 11.35 -14.51
N ASP A 266 -20.73 11.02 -14.21
CA ASP A 266 -21.49 10.00 -14.97
C ASP A 266 -21.78 10.41 -16.42
N VAL A 267 -21.70 11.71 -16.72
CA VAL A 267 -21.84 12.27 -18.07
C VAL A 267 -20.74 13.28 -18.34
N CYS A 268 -20.35 13.43 -19.61
CA CYS A 268 -19.40 14.44 -20.02
C CYS A 268 -19.98 15.85 -19.80
N PRO A 269 -19.32 16.72 -19.02
CA PRO A 269 -19.82 18.07 -18.77
C PRO A 269 -19.76 19.00 -20.01
N SER A 270 -19.02 18.62 -21.05
CA SER A 270 -18.88 19.40 -22.28
C SER A 270 -19.95 19.05 -23.34
N CYS A 271 -20.23 17.75 -23.55
CA CYS A 271 -21.14 17.30 -24.62
C CYS A 271 -22.36 16.49 -24.14
N GLY A 272 -22.48 16.22 -22.83
CA GLY A 272 -23.59 15.45 -22.26
C GLY A 272 -23.52 13.93 -22.50
N SER A 273 -22.49 13.42 -23.16
CA SER A 273 -22.36 11.99 -23.47
C SER A 273 -22.17 11.14 -22.21
N PRO A 274 -22.91 10.02 -22.04
CA PRO A 274 -22.70 9.08 -20.94
C PRO A 274 -21.52 8.11 -21.20
N ASN A 275 -20.93 8.13 -22.40
CA ASN A 275 -19.81 7.25 -22.73
C ASN A 275 -18.50 7.84 -22.19
N VAL A 276 -18.22 7.58 -20.91
CA VAL A 276 -17.09 8.13 -20.18
C VAL A 276 -16.23 7.05 -19.53
N LYS A 277 -14.94 7.34 -19.36
CA LYS A 277 -13.97 6.49 -18.66
C LYS A 277 -13.37 7.24 -17.50
N TYR A 278 -13.21 6.56 -16.37
CA TYR A 278 -12.61 7.14 -15.17
C TYR A 278 -11.13 6.79 -15.07
N TRP A 279 -10.32 7.78 -14.73
CA TRP A 279 -8.89 7.62 -14.45
C TRP A 279 -8.59 8.18 -13.08
N SER A 280 -7.86 7.42 -12.28
CA SER A 280 -7.41 7.85 -10.96
C SER A 280 -6.09 7.17 -10.62
N ARG A 281 -5.47 7.57 -9.51
CA ARG A 281 -4.28 6.88 -8.99
C ARG A 281 -4.73 5.70 -8.14
N VAL A 282 -4.38 4.48 -8.56
CA VAL A 282 -4.76 3.26 -7.83
C VAL A 282 -3.94 3.13 -6.54
N THR A 283 -2.61 3.16 -6.66
CA THR A 283 -1.67 3.11 -5.52
C THR A 283 -0.43 3.96 -5.76
N GLY A 284 0.17 3.89 -6.94
CA GLY A 284 1.39 4.64 -7.28
C GLY A 284 1.32 5.37 -8.61
N TYR A 285 0.45 4.96 -9.52
CA TYR A 285 0.34 5.46 -10.88
C TYR A 285 -1.12 5.62 -11.30
N TYR A 286 -1.36 6.40 -12.36
CA TYR A 286 -2.68 6.57 -12.97
C TYR A 286 -3.03 5.38 -13.85
N GLN A 287 -4.26 4.91 -13.73
CA GLN A 287 -4.81 3.83 -14.55
C GLN A 287 -6.32 4.05 -14.73
N GLU A 288 -6.87 3.53 -15.82
CA GLU A 288 -8.31 3.44 -16.00
C GLU A 288 -8.94 2.56 -14.90
N VAL A 289 -9.98 3.09 -14.24
CA VAL A 289 -10.66 2.46 -13.09
C VAL A 289 -11.37 1.16 -13.47
N SER A 290 -11.77 1.00 -14.74
CA SER A 290 -12.43 -0.22 -15.22
C SER A 290 -11.53 -1.46 -15.07
N GLY A 291 -10.22 -1.29 -15.17
CA GLY A 291 -9.22 -2.35 -15.01
C GLY A 291 -8.85 -2.63 -13.54
N TRP A 292 -9.44 -1.93 -12.58
CA TRP A 292 -9.17 -2.17 -11.16
C TRP A 292 -9.97 -3.38 -10.65
N ASN A 293 -9.47 -4.01 -9.59
CA ASN A 293 -10.26 -4.99 -8.84
C ASN A 293 -11.38 -4.30 -8.04
N GLU A 294 -12.38 -5.08 -7.59
CA GLU A 294 -13.56 -4.56 -6.91
C GLU A 294 -13.23 -3.87 -5.59
N ALA A 295 -12.20 -4.34 -4.88
CA ALA A 295 -11.69 -3.68 -3.68
C ALA A 295 -11.19 -2.26 -3.94
N LYS A 296 -10.41 -2.04 -5.02
CA LYS A 296 -9.89 -0.72 -5.38
C LYS A 296 -10.97 0.20 -5.93
N LYS A 297 -11.96 -0.34 -6.63
CA LYS A 297 -13.16 0.42 -7.02
C LYS A 297 -13.94 0.87 -5.78
N GLN A 298 -14.08 0.00 -4.79
CA GLN A 298 -14.72 0.36 -3.51
C GLN A 298 -13.91 1.40 -2.74
N GLU A 299 -12.58 1.22 -2.64
CA GLU A 299 -11.68 2.20 -2.03
C GLU A 299 -11.82 3.59 -2.69
N LEU A 300 -11.92 3.66 -4.03
CA LEU A 300 -12.11 4.93 -4.76
C LEU A 300 -13.40 5.67 -4.37
N LYS A 301 -14.49 4.93 -4.16
CA LYS A 301 -15.78 5.49 -3.72
C LYS A 301 -15.66 6.07 -2.31
N GLU A 302 -14.90 5.40 -1.45
CA GLU A 302 -14.74 5.76 -0.04
C GLU A 302 -13.72 6.87 0.22
N ARG A 303 -12.83 7.18 -0.74
CA ARG A 303 -11.80 8.22 -0.58
C ARG A 303 -12.40 9.55 -0.12
N TYR A 304 -11.98 10.00 1.06
CA TYR A 304 -12.24 11.34 1.52
C TYR A 304 -11.35 12.33 0.74
N ARG A 305 -11.99 13.22 -0.01
CA ARG A 305 -11.33 14.21 -0.86
C ARG A 305 -11.27 15.55 -0.15
N THR A 306 -10.07 16.09 -0.02
CA THR A 306 -9.81 17.33 0.72
C THR A 306 -9.76 18.51 -0.24
N ARG A 307 -10.42 19.62 0.12
CA ARG A 307 -10.23 20.92 -0.53
C ARG A 307 -8.99 21.60 0.05
N ILE A 308 -8.15 22.17 -0.79
CA ILE A 308 -6.94 22.89 -0.40
C ILE A 308 -7.25 24.38 -0.53
N SER A 309 -7.69 25.01 0.56
CA SER A 309 -7.84 26.46 0.64
C SER A 309 -6.66 27.09 1.38
N VAL A 310 -6.33 28.33 1.00
CA VAL A 310 -5.39 29.21 1.73
C VAL A 310 -5.96 29.57 3.09
#